data_AF-A0AAX3WIJ1-F1
#
_entry.id   AF-A0AAX3WIJ1-F1
#
_cell.length_a   1.000
_cell.length_b   1.000
_cell.length_c   1.000
_cell.angle_alpha   90.00
_cell.angle_beta   90.00
_cell.angle_gamma   90.00
#
_symmetry.space_group_name_H-M   'P 1'
#
loop_
_entity.id
_entity.type
_entity.pdbx_description
1 polymer ?
#
loop_
_entity_poly.entity_id
_entity_poly.type
_entity_poly.pdbx_seq_one_letter_code
_entity_poly.pdbx_strand_id
1 'polypeptide(L)'
;MDKSDLERLRIDTANAYGINLHQRYTEREAASLLIVPSRRLERKADISTIKRKRCSEKIPFVQCGDGSVAYLGMMLCDFLMFGERSVLLWGAGDVSSN
;
A
#
# COMPACT_ATOMS: atom_id res chain seq x y z
N MET A 1 -11.76 6.93 -14.85
CA MET A 1 -11.61 5.46 -14.69
C MET A 1 -12.89 4.98 -14.08
N ASP A 2 -13.57 4.04 -14.72
CA ASP A 2 -14.74 3.44 -14.10
C ASP A 2 -14.32 2.48 -12.98
N LYS A 3 -15.29 2.00 -12.19
CA LYS A 3 -15.01 1.14 -11.03
C LYS A 3 -14.46 -0.23 -11.46
N SER A 4 -14.91 -0.74 -12.60
CA SER A 4 -14.56 -2.06 -13.12
C SER A 4 -13.12 -2.09 -13.65
N ASP A 5 -12.69 -1.03 -14.32
CA ASP A 5 -11.32 -0.82 -14.75
C ASP A 5 -10.36 -0.78 -13.57
N LEU A 6 -10.72 -0.05 -12.51
CA LEU A 6 -9.91 0.02 -11.29
C LEU A 6 -9.77 -1.35 -10.62
N GLU A 7 -10.87 -2.11 -10.55
CA GLU A 7 -10.86 -3.46 -9.97
C GLU A 7 -10.00 -4.42 -10.79
N ARG A 8 -10.10 -4.37 -12.12
CA ARG A 8 -9.24 -5.14 -13.01
C ARG A 8 -7.76 -4.80 -12.82
N LEU A 9 -7.42 -3.51 -12.79
CA LEU A 9 -6.04 -3.06 -12.57
C LEU A 9 -5.48 -3.52 -11.21
N ARG A 10 -6.32 -3.54 -10.16
CA ARG A 10 -5.95 -4.08 -8.85
C ARG A 10 -5.63 -5.57 -8.94
N ILE A 11 -6.47 -6.36 -9.62
CA ILE A 11 -6.25 -7.80 -9.83
C ILE A 11 -4.96 -8.06 -10.60
N ASP A 12 -4.74 -7.34 -11.70
CA ASP A 12 -3.54 -7.48 -12.53
C ASP A 12 -2.27 -7.13 -11.73
N THR A 13 -2.32 -6.05 -10.94
CA THR A 13 -1.22 -5.64 -10.06
C THR A 13 -0.98 -6.65 -8.94
N ALA A 14 -2.05 -7.16 -8.33
CA ALA A 14 -1.98 -8.18 -7.29
C ALA A 14 -1.30 -9.46 -7.80
N ASN A 15 -1.69 -9.93 -8.98
CA ASN A 15 -1.06 -11.08 -9.63
C ASN A 15 0.41 -10.82 -9.95
N ALA A 16 0.72 -9.65 -10.51
CA ALA A 16 2.10 -9.29 -10.85
C ALA A 16 3.01 -9.24 -9.62
N TYR A 17 2.51 -8.76 -8.48
CA TYR A 17 3.29 -8.59 -7.25
C TYR A 17 3.12 -9.72 -6.22
N GLY A 18 2.24 -10.70 -6.47
CA GLY A 18 1.92 -11.76 -5.51
C GLY A 18 1.25 -11.22 -4.24
N ILE A 19 0.32 -10.28 -4.38
CA ILE A 19 -0.42 -9.65 -3.27
C ILE A 19 -1.83 -10.24 -3.23
N ASN A 20 -2.31 -10.61 -2.04
CA ASN A 20 -3.72 -10.92 -1.82
C ASN A 20 -4.47 -9.62 -1.47
N LEU A 21 -5.41 -9.21 -2.32
CA LEU A 21 -6.13 -7.94 -2.22
C LEU A 21 -6.81 -7.73 -0.86
N HIS A 22 -7.38 -8.79 -0.27
CA HIS A 22 -8.17 -8.69 0.96
C HIS A 22 -7.37 -9.00 2.22
N GLN A 23 -6.08 -9.32 2.09
CA GLN A 23 -5.20 -9.60 3.22
C GLN A 23 -4.62 -8.30 3.79
N ARG A 24 -4.46 -8.28 5.12
CA ARG A 24 -3.70 -7.24 5.82
C ARG A 24 -2.25 -7.67 5.95
N TYR A 25 -1.35 -6.73 5.71
CA TYR A 25 0.09 -6.89 5.80
C TYR A 25 0.65 -5.95 6.87
N THR A 26 1.61 -6.44 7.63
CA THR A 26 2.41 -5.63 8.56
C THR A 26 3.28 -4.62 7.79
N GLU A 27 3.84 -3.61 8.46
CA GLU A 27 4.80 -2.68 7.86
C GLU A 27 5.97 -3.39 7.15
N ARG A 28 6.48 -4.47 7.75
CA ARG A 28 7.61 -5.23 7.19
C ARG A 28 7.21 -5.94 5.91
N GLU A 29 6.07 -6.63 5.92
CA GLU A 29 5.56 -7.34 4.74
C GLU A 29 5.22 -6.36 3.62
N ALA A 30 4.53 -5.27 3.94
CA ALA A 30 4.22 -4.22 2.99
C ALA A 30 5.49 -3.63 2.34
N ALA A 31 6.52 -3.32 3.13
CA ALA A 31 7.78 -2.81 2.60
C ALA A 31 8.48 -3.80 1.64
N SER A 32 8.33 -5.12 1.89
CA SER A 32 8.84 -6.15 0.98
C SER A 32 8.01 -6.25 -0.29
N LEU A 33 6.68 -6.20 -0.16
CA LEU A 33 5.75 -6.31 -1.29
C LEU A 33 5.86 -5.14 -2.27
N LEU A 34 6.22 -3.95 -1.79
CA LEU A 34 6.46 -2.78 -2.65
C LEU A 34 7.73 -2.88 -3.52
N ILE A 35 8.58 -3.88 -3.29
CA ILE A 35 9.73 -4.16 -4.16
C ILE A 35 9.25 -5.00 -5.34
N VAL A 36 9.70 -4.63 -6.55
CA VAL A 36 9.47 -5.39 -7.78
C VAL A 36 9.88 -6.85 -7.56
N PRO A 37 9.03 -7.85 -7.87
CA PRO A 37 9.25 -9.26 -7.51
C PRO A 37 10.63 -9.80 -7.90
N SER A 38 11.12 -9.48 -9.10
CA SER A 38 12.43 -9.90 -9.60
C SER A 38 13.61 -9.39 -8.77
N ARG A 39 13.43 -8.34 -7.97
CA ARG A 39 14.48 -7.71 -7.14
C ARG A 39 14.33 -7.98 -5.64
N ARG A 40 13.31 -8.74 -5.21
CA ARG A 40 13.04 -8.98 -3.78
C ARG A 40 14.16 -9.75 -3.07
N LEU A 41 14.86 -10.64 -3.78
CA LEU A 41 15.99 -11.40 -3.23
C LEU A 41 17.24 -10.54 -3.03
N GLU A 42 17.40 -9.48 -3.82
CA GLU A 42 18.58 -8.61 -3.82
C GLU A 42 18.42 -7.38 -2.94
N ARG A 43 17.17 -6.94 -2.71
CA ARG A 43 16.86 -5.74 -1.93
C ARG A 43 16.23 -6.07 -0.59
N LYS A 44 16.85 -5.59 0.47
CA LYS A 44 16.22 -5.53 1.80
C LYS A 44 15.05 -4.55 1.77
N ALA A 45 13.92 -4.99 2.33
CA ALA A 45 12.75 -4.14 2.54
C ALA A 45 13.12 -2.90 3.36
N ASP A 46 12.93 -1.71 2.80
CA ASP A 46 13.18 -0.45 3.50
C ASP A 46 11.94 -0.04 4.31
N ILE A 47 11.87 -0.58 5.52
CA ILE A 47 10.81 -0.30 6.48
C ILE A 47 10.83 1.19 6.90
N SER A 48 11.99 1.84 6.90
CA SER A 48 12.08 3.27 7.24
C SER A 48 11.40 4.14 6.20
N THR A 49 11.46 3.75 4.93
CA THR A 49 10.76 4.47 3.86
C THR A 49 9.24 4.31 3.96
N ILE A 50 8.72 3.11 4.24
CA ILE A 50 7.27 2.95 4.42
C ILE A 50 6.77 3.74 5.63
N LYS A 51 7.52 3.71 6.74
CA LYS A 51 7.24 4.51 7.95
C LYS A 51 7.19 6.00 7.66
N ARG A 52 8.20 6.53 6.96
CA ARG A 52 8.23 7.96 6.57
C ARG A 52 7.04 8.33 5.71
N LYS A 53 6.70 7.52 4.71
CA LYS A 53 5.52 7.76 3.86
C LYS A 53 4.24 7.74 4.68
N ARG A 54 4.09 6.82 5.63
CA ARG A 54 2.94 6.78 6.54
C ARG A 54 2.85 8.05 7.40
N CYS A 55 3.94 8.43 8.06
CA CYS A 55 3.97 9.63 8.92
C CYS A 55 3.72 10.92 8.15
N SER A 56 4.00 10.94 6.84
CA SER A 56 3.71 12.06 5.94
C SER A 56 2.45 11.84 5.09
N GLU A 57 1.59 10.89 5.47
CA GLU A 57 0.29 10.63 4.82
C GLU A 57 0.37 10.42 3.30
N LYS A 58 1.48 9.81 2.84
CA LYS A 58 1.80 9.53 1.43
C LYS A 58 1.52 8.09 1.02
N ILE A 59 1.04 7.25 1.93
CA ILE A 59 0.64 5.87 1.66
C ILE A 59 -0.57 5.53 2.51
N PRO A 60 -1.63 4.93 1.93
CA PRO A 60 -2.80 4.51 2.71
C PRO A 60 -2.45 3.39 3.70
N PHE A 61 -3.02 3.45 4.89
CA PHE A 61 -2.82 2.48 5.97
C PHE A 61 -4.08 2.33 6.83
N VAL A 62 -4.11 1.28 7.64
CA VAL A 62 -5.17 0.99 8.62
C VAL A 62 -4.56 1.03 10.01
N GLN A 63 -5.17 1.78 10.94
CA GLN A 63 -4.83 1.71 12.36
C GLN A 63 -5.48 0.46 12.99
N CYS A 64 -4.72 -0.32 13.74
CA CYS A 64 -5.19 -1.56 14.37
C CYS A 64 -5.72 -1.38 15.81
N GLY A 65 -5.62 -0.18 16.38
CA GLY A 65 -6.13 0.16 17.73
C GLY A 65 -5.16 -0.11 18.89
N ASP A 66 -4.14 -0.95 18.68
CA ASP A 66 -3.05 -1.25 19.62
C ASP A 66 -1.80 -0.37 19.38
N GLY A 67 -1.95 0.71 18.61
CA GLY A 67 -0.86 1.53 18.11
C GLY A 67 -0.07 0.92 16.94
N SER A 68 -0.40 -0.31 16.53
CA SER A 68 0.14 -0.91 15.30
C SER A 68 -0.65 -0.46 14.07
N VAL A 69 -0.02 -0.67 12.90
CA VAL A 69 -0.59 -0.31 11.61
C VAL A 69 -0.49 -1.49 10.66
N ALA A 70 -1.47 -1.60 9.77
CA ALA A 70 -1.52 -2.58 8.72
C ALA A 70 -1.81 -1.95 7.36
N TYR A 71 -1.49 -2.67 6.29
CA TYR A 71 -1.72 -2.25 4.91
C TYR A 71 -2.59 -3.32 4.25
N LEU A 72 -3.74 -2.93 3.74
CA LEU A 72 -4.60 -3.83 2.97
C LEU A 72 -3.97 -4.10 1.61
N GLY A 73 -4.07 -5.31 1.08
CA GLY A 73 -3.52 -5.65 -0.24
C GLY A 73 -3.98 -4.69 -1.34
N MET A 74 -5.27 -4.34 -1.36
CA MET A 74 -5.80 -3.32 -2.30
C MET A 74 -5.10 -1.95 -2.18
N MET A 75 -4.80 -1.50 -0.95
CA MET A 75 -4.08 -0.24 -0.71
C MET A 75 -2.66 -0.27 -1.28
N LEU A 76 -1.97 -1.41 -1.14
CA LEU A 76 -0.63 -1.61 -1.68
C LEU A 76 -0.66 -1.65 -3.22
N CYS A 77 -1.64 -2.33 -3.81
CA CYS A 77 -1.84 -2.31 -5.26
C CYS A 77 -2.10 -0.89 -5.77
N ASP A 78 -2.97 -0.12 -5.11
CA ASP A 78 -3.22 1.27 -5.47
C ASP A 78 -1.96 2.12 -5.37
N PHE A 79 -1.14 1.93 -4.33
CA PHE A 79 0.13 2.63 -4.19
C PHE A 79 1.15 2.23 -5.27
N LEU A 80 1.19 0.97 -5.69
CA LEU A 80 2.05 0.52 -6.79
C LEU A 80 1.64 1.14 -8.14
N MET A 81 0.34 1.33 -8.37
CA MET A 81 -0.19 1.90 -9.61
C MET A 81 -0.09 3.43 -9.66
N PHE A 82 -0.43 4.09 -8.55
CA PHE A 82 -0.64 5.55 -8.52
C PHE A 82 0.38 6.29 -7.63
N GLY A 83 1.30 5.56 -6.99
CA GLY A 83 2.23 6.14 -6.03
C GLY A 83 1.51 6.83 -4.89
N GLU A 84 2.02 7.99 -4.50
CA GLU A 84 1.48 8.77 -3.37
C GLU A 84 0.06 9.28 -3.62
N ARG A 85 -0.40 9.37 -4.89
CA ARG A 85 -1.78 9.78 -5.21
C ARG A 85 -2.82 8.74 -4.80
N SER A 86 -2.40 7.51 -4.48
CA SER A 86 -3.30 6.45 -4.00
C SER A 86 -4.06 6.82 -2.73
N VAL A 87 -3.52 7.72 -1.89
CA VAL A 87 -4.20 8.18 -0.65
C VAL A 87 -5.55 8.84 -0.91
N LEU A 88 -5.72 9.46 -2.08
CA LEU A 88 -6.97 10.10 -2.50
C LEU A 88 -8.11 9.09 -2.70
N LEU A 89 -7.79 7.82 -3.00
CA LEU A 89 -8.78 6.75 -3.14
C LEU A 89 -9.34 6.26 -1.80
N TRP A 90 -8.66 6.59 -0.71
CA TRP A 90 -8.96 6.09 0.64
C TRP A 90 -9.34 7.19 1.62
N GLY A 91 -9.50 8.43 1.15
CA GLY A 91 -9.85 9.58 2.00
C GLY A 91 -8.76 10.00 2.98
N ALA A 92 -7.53 9.47 2.85
CA ALA A 92 -6.42 9.77 3.75
C ALA A 92 -5.71 11.10 3.43
N GLY A 93 -6.25 11.90 2.51
CA GLY A 93 -5.75 13.23 2.17
C GLY A 93 -6.42 14.38 2.94
N ASP A 94 -7.42 14.09 3.79
CA ASP A 94 -8.25 15.09 4.49
C ASP A 94 -8.27 14.90 6.03
N VAL A 95 -7.23 14.33 6.62
CA VAL A 95 -7.05 14.33 8.08
C VAL A 95 -6.20 15.53 8.53
N SER A 96 -6.42 16.68 7.91
CA SER A 96 -6.18 17.98 8.57
C SER A 96 -7.51 18.43 9.18
N SER A 97 -7.87 17.85 10.31
CA SER A 97 -8.93 18.38 11.17
C SER A 97 -8.36 18.59 12.56
N ASN A 98 -8.09 19.88 12.82
CA ASN A 98 -7.88 20.55 14.11
C ASN A 98 -6.48 20.50 14.74
#